data_AF-A0AA39IWA3-F1
#
_entry.id   AF-A0AA39IWA3-F1
#
_cell.length_a   1.000
_cell.length_b   1.000
_cell.length_c   1.000
_cell.angle_alpha   90.00
_cell.angle_beta   90.00
_cell.angle_gamma   90.00
#
_symmetry.space_group_name_H-M   'P 1'
#
loop_
_entity.id
_entity.type
_entity.pdbx_description
1 polymer ?
#
loop_
_entity_poly.entity_id
_entity_poly.type
_entity_poly.pdbx_seq_one_letter_code
_entity_poly.pdbx_strand_id
1 'polypeptide(L)'
;MKRGSLPLIPSTDPKDVLNRSCTSLLALVTGLHNQSLSLEDIASSLFTLIPAISFWLCLFFEHIILPSRAPEFKCIDFHHAVVYILSWTTKPNTLEIMEPKLLRDYLPFLWFHPPPGCTKYNLEDSRSIFAAVYIVILSPEWMDILIRRLEEDSTVTANLIVQFIVDEFTHIPEESDTRLIYQSFLTVATPVLQFSLHSPPVHTALLKNKSVRWISRVLRFVTRPARFTDVTLHLAADCVSKCLFYLRKVIQDGHSYVYQLLGHDLLLYLLKVFRNLHTHPELVNEETKEAMNHVEDHTMNILQLIASHFAYASILKRSQKAISKIQRDRVDLFLGPTDPGLKRVCETWTKFVAVAFFPSDIPRSITDPFCGHGQCPRTSAGKFMVCSGCQFTLYCSRICQKEDWSSGDHRSLCTEIRQLRNDGGPLPMSFSDRRAVESLNSRYVEYYKQGSSEWNKLLDRYIVANGDPDPLWPLVLILHYRALLIEPEVGIESSQRCIKDPEIIAKAREGAGILVYWIIVDGQSFVKKAELVDL
;
A
#
# COMPACT_ATOMS: atom_id res chain seq x y z
N MET A 1 26.31 40.48 16.75
CA MET A 1 25.89 39.45 17.72
C MET A 1 26.47 39.60 19.12
N LYS A 2 27.74 40.02 19.34
CA LYS A 2 28.32 40.16 20.71
C LYS A 2 27.72 41.27 21.60
N ARG A 3 26.74 42.06 21.14
CA ARG A 3 26.04 43.08 21.93
C ARG A 3 24.60 43.20 21.45
N GLY A 4 23.64 43.01 22.36
CA GLY A 4 22.27 43.50 22.19
C GLY A 4 21.27 42.47 21.66
N SER A 5 20.31 42.15 22.52
CA SER A 5 18.98 41.58 22.26
C SER A 5 18.47 41.78 20.83
N LEU A 6 18.13 40.67 20.17
CA LEU A 6 17.33 40.69 18.94
C LEU A 6 15.99 41.41 19.21
N PRO A 7 15.49 42.23 18.27
CA PRO A 7 14.19 42.85 18.43
C PRO A 7 13.10 41.78 18.55
N LEU A 8 12.11 42.03 19.42
CA LEU A 8 10.95 41.15 19.65
C LEU A 8 10.04 40.99 18.41
N ILE A 9 10.22 41.83 17.39
CA ILE A 9 9.38 41.90 16.19
C ILE A 9 10.29 41.92 14.96
N PRO A 10 10.03 41.11 13.90
CA PRO A 10 10.76 41.18 12.65
C PRO A 10 10.63 42.58 12.02
N SER A 11 11.77 43.19 11.69
CA SER A 11 11.79 44.44 10.94
C SER A 11 11.49 44.17 9.45
N THR A 12 10.60 44.96 8.85
CA THR A 12 10.40 44.97 7.39
C THR A 12 11.55 45.61 6.63
N ASP A 13 12.53 46.20 7.34
CA ASP A 13 13.69 46.82 6.71
C ASP A 13 14.59 45.73 6.10
N PRO A 14 14.81 45.70 4.77
CA PRO A 14 15.79 44.80 4.15
C PRO A 14 17.22 45.06 4.66
N LYS A 15 17.47 46.18 5.34
CA LYS A 15 18.74 46.48 6.02
C LYS A 15 18.82 45.94 7.46
N ASP A 16 17.73 45.35 7.97
CA ASP A 16 17.75 44.65 9.24
C ASP A 16 18.84 43.58 9.26
N VAL A 17 19.51 43.45 10.40
CA VAL A 17 20.67 42.57 10.55
C VAL A 17 20.29 41.11 10.34
N LEU A 18 19.09 40.70 10.79
CA LEU A 18 18.58 39.34 10.63
C LEU A 18 18.24 39.04 9.17
N ASN A 19 17.57 39.99 8.49
CA ASN A 19 17.23 39.88 7.07
C ASN A 19 18.50 39.75 6.21
N ARG A 20 19.49 40.63 6.43
CA ARG A 20 20.79 40.56 5.75
C ARG A 20 21.54 39.26 6.02
N SER A 21 21.47 38.75 7.26
CA SER A 21 22.08 37.48 7.64
C SER A 21 21.45 36.32 6.87
N CYS A 22 20.12 36.28 6.75
CA CYS A 22 19.41 35.25 6.00
C CYS A 22 19.73 35.29 4.50
N THR A 23 19.73 36.47 3.88
CA THR A 23 20.11 36.62 2.47
C THR A 23 21.57 36.22 2.24
N SER A 24 22.47 36.58 3.16
CA SER A 24 23.89 36.18 3.08
C SER A 24 24.04 34.66 3.22
N LEU A 25 23.27 34.03 4.11
CA LEU A 25 23.25 32.58 4.28
C LEU A 25 22.70 31.88 3.04
N LEU A 26 21.60 32.37 2.47
CA LEU A 26 21.04 31.84 1.22
C LEU A 26 22.04 31.97 0.07
N ALA A 27 22.69 33.12 -0.07
CA ALA A 27 23.71 33.34 -1.09
C ALA A 27 24.91 32.41 -0.90
N LEU A 28 25.36 32.20 0.35
CA LEU A 28 26.43 31.26 0.68
C LEU A 28 26.04 29.83 0.28
N VAL A 29 24.86 29.37 0.71
CA VAL A 29 24.35 28.02 0.45
C VAL A 29 24.14 27.80 -1.05
N THR A 30 23.60 28.77 -1.76
CA THR A 30 23.42 28.72 -3.22
C THR A 30 24.76 28.70 -3.95
N GLY A 31 25.72 29.52 -3.51
CA GLY A 31 27.07 29.53 -4.05
C GLY A 31 27.79 28.19 -3.86
N LEU A 32 27.68 27.60 -2.67
CA LEU A 32 28.23 26.29 -2.36
C LEU A 32 27.54 25.17 -3.15
N HIS A 33 26.23 25.26 -3.34
CA HIS A 33 25.47 24.32 -4.17
C HIS A 33 25.94 24.34 -5.63
N ASN A 34 26.09 25.53 -6.22
CA ASN A 34 26.50 25.67 -7.62
C ASN A 34 27.98 25.27 -7.88
N GLN A 35 28.82 25.25 -6.84
CA GLN A 35 30.23 24.85 -6.93
C GLN A 35 30.46 23.33 -6.77
N SER A 36 29.43 22.53 -6.55
CA SER A 36 29.53 21.09 -6.23
C SER A 36 29.88 20.19 -7.43
N LEU A 37 31.01 20.45 -8.11
CA LEU A 37 31.61 19.54 -9.10
C LEU A 37 32.57 18.50 -8.47
N SER A 38 32.89 18.61 -7.18
CA SER A 38 33.68 17.64 -6.41
C SER A 38 33.12 17.55 -4.99
N LEU A 39 32.49 16.40 -4.65
CA LEU A 39 31.75 16.19 -3.40
C LEU A 39 32.67 16.02 -2.18
N GLU A 40 33.93 15.61 -2.38
CA GLU A 40 34.84 15.22 -1.30
C GLU A 40 35.52 16.42 -0.60
N ASP A 41 35.89 17.47 -1.35
CA ASP A 41 36.64 18.60 -0.78
C ASP A 41 35.76 19.59 -0.01
N ILE A 42 34.52 19.80 -0.47
CA ILE A 42 33.59 20.76 0.15
C ILE A 42 32.91 20.17 1.38
N ALA A 43 32.69 18.84 1.42
CA ALA A 43 31.97 18.17 2.51
C ALA A 43 32.57 18.43 3.90
N SER A 44 33.91 18.47 4.02
CA SER A 44 34.58 18.74 5.30
C SER A 44 34.35 20.16 5.81
N SER A 45 34.46 21.16 4.93
CA SER A 45 34.28 22.57 5.28
C SER A 45 32.82 22.86 5.61
N LEU A 46 31.89 22.27 4.87
CA LEU A 46 30.46 22.45 5.07
C LEU A 46 29.97 21.83 6.36
N PHE A 47 30.48 20.63 6.70
CA PHE A 47 30.16 19.94 7.95
C PHE A 47 30.46 20.81 9.18
N THR A 48 31.58 21.56 9.16
CA THR A 48 31.93 22.49 10.26
C THR A 48 30.97 23.67 10.40
N LEU A 49 30.26 24.05 9.32
CA LEU A 49 29.29 25.15 9.32
C LEU A 49 27.88 24.71 9.73
N ILE A 50 27.55 23.41 9.67
CA ILE A 50 26.19 22.92 9.95
C ILE A 50 25.64 23.36 11.32
N PRO A 51 26.40 23.31 12.44
CA PRO A 51 25.87 23.78 13.72
C PRO A 51 25.49 25.26 13.67
N ALA A 52 26.33 26.09 13.03
CA ALA A 52 26.06 27.51 12.86
C ALA A 52 24.86 27.75 11.92
N ILE A 53 24.78 27.03 10.79
CA ILE A 53 23.67 27.15 9.84
C ILE A 53 22.36 26.75 10.51
N SER A 54 22.33 25.61 11.21
CA SER A 54 21.13 25.12 11.90
C SER A 54 20.68 26.06 13.04
N PHE A 55 21.64 26.62 13.80
CA PHE A 55 21.36 27.68 14.77
C PHE A 55 20.72 28.92 14.13
N TRP A 56 21.27 29.38 13.00
CA TRP A 56 20.70 30.52 12.27
C TRP A 56 19.31 30.22 11.72
N LEU A 57 19.07 29.02 11.19
CA LEU A 57 17.74 28.59 10.77
C LEU A 57 16.75 28.67 11.94
N CYS A 58 17.11 28.18 13.13
CA CYS A 58 16.27 28.30 14.33
C CYS A 58 15.91 29.76 14.64
N LEU A 59 16.89 30.68 14.56
CA LEU A 59 16.62 32.11 14.77
C LEU A 59 15.68 32.69 13.70
N PHE A 60 15.86 32.33 12.43
CA PHE A 60 14.96 32.78 11.37
C PHE A 60 13.55 32.24 11.56
N PHE A 61 13.41 31.00 12.06
CA PHE A 61 12.10 30.47 12.44
C PHE A 61 11.45 31.31 13.54
N GLU A 62 12.16 31.52 14.65
CA GLU A 62 11.62 32.17 15.84
C GLU A 62 11.26 33.63 15.60
N HIS A 63 12.08 34.34 14.83
CA HIS A 63 11.97 35.79 14.69
C HIS A 63 11.35 36.24 13.36
N ILE A 64 11.34 35.41 12.32
CA ILE A 64 10.77 35.77 11.01
C ILE A 64 9.57 34.89 10.68
N ILE A 65 9.76 33.57 10.59
CA ILE A 65 8.73 32.66 10.07
C ILE A 65 7.51 32.60 11.00
N LEU A 66 7.71 32.32 12.31
CA LEU A 66 6.62 32.23 13.27
C LEU A 66 5.83 33.56 13.41
N PRO A 67 6.47 34.74 13.52
CA PRO A 67 5.74 36.00 13.65
C PRO A 67 5.12 36.51 12.33
N SER A 68 5.68 36.14 11.16
CA SER A 68 5.21 36.59 9.82
C SER A 68 3.82 36.09 9.42
N ARG A 69 3.09 35.40 10.31
CA ARG A 69 1.69 35.01 10.11
C ARG A 69 0.69 36.12 10.39
N ALA A 70 1.12 37.28 10.87
CA ALA A 70 0.30 38.47 10.86
C ALA A 70 0.04 38.90 9.40
N PRO A 71 -1.19 39.31 9.03
CA PRO A 71 -1.58 39.65 7.65
C PRO A 71 -0.77 40.80 7.01
N GLU A 72 0.05 41.49 7.81
CA GLU A 72 0.88 42.62 7.42
C GLU A 72 2.26 42.20 6.82
N PHE A 73 2.66 40.93 6.93
CA PHE A 73 3.97 40.44 6.48
C PHE A 73 3.87 39.36 5.39
N LYS A 74 4.34 39.67 4.18
CA LYS A 74 4.48 38.69 3.07
C LYS A 74 5.96 38.31 2.89
N CYS A 75 6.47 37.42 3.73
CA CYS A 75 7.85 36.92 3.66
C CYS A 75 7.94 35.57 2.92
N ILE A 76 7.41 35.51 1.69
CA ILE A 76 7.44 34.29 0.86
C ILE A 76 8.89 33.91 0.53
N ASP A 77 9.73 34.88 0.19
CA ASP A 77 11.14 34.66 -0.15
C ASP A 77 11.93 34.05 1.02
N PHE A 78 11.61 34.42 2.26
CA PHE A 78 12.24 33.84 3.45
C PHE A 78 11.79 32.40 3.70
N HIS A 79 10.52 32.06 3.46
CA HIS A 79 10.07 30.67 3.56
C HIS A 79 10.80 29.80 2.54
N HIS A 80 10.86 30.24 1.27
CA HIS A 80 11.60 29.57 0.22
C HIS A 80 13.08 29.38 0.61
N ALA A 81 13.73 30.45 1.07
CA ALA A 81 15.12 30.40 1.52
C ALA A 81 15.34 29.38 2.64
N VAL A 82 14.50 29.41 3.68
CA VAL A 82 14.60 28.50 4.83
C VAL A 82 14.37 27.05 4.42
N VAL A 83 13.36 26.78 3.59
CA VAL A 83 13.06 25.45 3.06
C VAL A 83 14.24 24.91 2.24
N TYR A 84 14.78 25.74 1.34
CA TYR A 84 15.92 25.39 0.50
C TYR A 84 17.17 25.09 1.32
N ILE A 85 17.54 26.00 2.25
CA ILE A 85 18.72 25.83 3.11
C ILE A 85 18.56 24.60 4.00
N LEU A 86 17.38 24.38 4.59
CA LEU A 86 17.10 23.20 5.40
C LEU A 86 17.28 21.93 4.58
N SER A 87 16.62 21.81 3.44
CA SER A 87 16.72 20.65 2.55
C SER A 87 18.16 20.32 2.16
N TRP A 88 18.94 21.35 1.85
CA TRP A 88 20.33 21.15 1.45
C TRP A 88 21.25 20.79 2.62
N THR A 89 20.99 21.31 3.82
CA THR A 89 21.78 20.98 5.02
C THR A 89 21.40 19.67 5.69
N THR A 90 20.17 19.19 5.50
CA THR A 90 19.71 17.89 6.00
C THR A 90 20.32 16.76 5.16
N LYS A 91 21.40 16.16 5.68
CA LYS A 91 22.12 15.02 5.09
C LYS A 91 22.31 13.95 6.17
N PRO A 92 22.49 12.67 5.81
CA PRO A 92 22.59 11.58 6.78
C PRO A 92 23.66 11.83 7.87
N ASN A 93 24.82 12.34 7.47
CA ASN A 93 25.93 12.64 8.38
C ASN A 93 25.74 13.92 9.21
N THR A 94 24.80 14.81 8.84
CA THR A 94 24.66 16.12 9.51
C THR A 94 23.61 16.11 10.63
N LEU A 95 22.73 15.10 10.69
CA LEU A 95 21.58 15.09 11.61
C LEU A 95 21.97 15.22 13.10
N GLU A 96 23.08 14.58 13.51
CA GLU A 96 23.54 14.60 14.91
C GLU A 96 24.09 15.97 15.36
N ILE A 97 24.58 16.77 14.41
CA ILE A 97 25.22 18.07 14.67
C ILE A 97 24.31 19.26 14.37
N MET A 98 23.13 19.01 13.81
CA MET A 98 22.09 20.02 13.63
C MET A 98 21.38 20.31 14.94
N GLU A 99 20.93 21.55 15.12
CA GLU A 99 20.05 21.91 16.24
C GLU A 99 18.82 20.99 16.32
N PRO A 100 18.64 20.22 17.42
CA PRO A 100 17.54 19.26 17.59
C PRO A 100 16.15 19.86 17.34
N LYS A 101 15.99 21.13 17.73
CA LYS A 101 14.73 21.88 17.59
C LYS A 101 14.29 22.04 16.13
N LEU A 102 15.26 22.14 15.22
CA LEU A 102 15.01 22.30 13.79
C LEU A 102 14.32 21.06 13.20
N LEU A 103 14.79 19.87 13.58
CA LEU A 103 14.24 18.59 13.11
C LEU A 103 12.94 18.24 13.84
N ARG A 104 12.88 18.47 15.17
CA ARG A 104 11.74 18.08 16.01
C ARG A 104 10.53 19.00 15.85
N ASP A 105 10.76 20.31 15.78
CA ASP A 105 9.69 21.30 15.90
C ASP A 105 9.46 22.05 14.57
N TYR A 106 10.54 22.47 13.90
CA TYR A 106 10.42 23.34 12.72
C TYR A 106 10.21 22.62 11.40
N LEU A 107 10.80 21.44 11.19
CA LEU A 107 10.52 20.64 9.99
C LEU A 107 9.05 20.19 9.94
N PRO A 108 8.43 19.65 11.03
CA PRO A 108 6.99 19.39 11.05
C PRO A 108 6.15 20.65 10.86
N PHE A 109 6.59 21.78 11.42
CA PHE A 109 5.90 23.04 11.20
C PHE A 109 5.90 23.44 9.72
N LEU A 110 7.05 23.38 9.03
CA LEU A 110 7.12 23.67 7.59
C LEU A 110 6.22 22.73 6.80
N TRP A 111 6.20 21.45 7.15
CA TRP A 111 5.35 20.46 6.50
C TRP A 111 3.88 20.91 6.47
N PHE A 112 3.33 21.35 7.59
CA PHE A 112 1.92 21.74 7.69
C PHE A 112 1.60 23.14 7.17
N HIS A 113 2.61 23.95 6.90
CA HIS A 113 2.40 25.39 6.82
C HIS A 113 3.14 26.04 5.66
N PRO A 114 2.48 26.13 4.48
CA PRO A 114 3.01 26.89 3.36
C PRO A 114 3.16 28.39 3.70
N PRO A 115 3.87 29.16 2.85
CA PRO A 115 4.10 30.57 3.07
C PRO A 115 2.78 31.36 3.26
N PRO A 116 2.78 32.45 4.06
CA PRO A 116 1.59 33.27 4.28
C PRO A 116 0.95 33.74 2.96
N GLY A 117 -0.36 33.50 2.83
CA GLY A 117 -1.13 33.83 1.62
C GLY A 117 -1.11 32.75 0.53
N CYS A 118 -0.38 31.65 0.73
CA CYS A 118 -0.39 30.50 -0.17
C CYS A 118 -1.21 29.35 0.43
N THR A 119 -2.02 28.68 -0.39
CA THR A 119 -2.78 27.49 0.03
C THR A 119 -1.95 26.21 -0.03
N LYS A 120 -0.83 26.21 -0.77
CA LYS A 120 0.13 25.11 -0.89
C LYS A 120 1.51 25.63 -1.26
N TYR A 121 2.53 24.81 -1.09
CA TYR A 121 3.88 25.06 -1.59
C TYR A 121 3.92 25.00 -3.13
N ASN A 122 4.87 25.71 -3.74
CA ASN A 122 5.25 25.44 -5.12
C ASN A 122 5.96 24.07 -5.19
N LEU A 123 6.19 23.55 -6.40
CA LEU A 123 6.77 22.22 -6.57
C LEU A 123 8.19 22.12 -6.01
N GLU A 124 9.03 23.14 -6.21
CA GLU A 124 10.42 23.16 -5.76
C GLU A 124 10.53 23.12 -4.23
N ASP A 125 9.78 23.98 -3.54
CA ASP A 125 9.69 23.97 -2.08
C ASP A 125 9.17 22.63 -1.56
N SER A 126 8.20 22.04 -2.25
CA SER A 126 7.69 20.72 -1.89
C SER A 126 8.79 19.66 -2.04
N ARG A 127 9.51 19.63 -3.17
CA ARG A 127 10.67 18.73 -3.38
C ARG A 127 11.69 18.88 -2.25
N SER A 128 12.00 20.12 -1.87
CA SER A 128 12.93 20.42 -0.78
C SER A 128 12.47 19.89 0.58
N ILE A 129 11.20 20.11 0.95
CA ILE A 129 10.62 19.60 2.20
C ILE A 129 10.61 18.07 2.21
N PHE A 130 10.16 17.44 1.13
CA PHE A 130 10.14 15.97 1.02
C PHE A 130 11.55 15.38 1.07
N ALA A 131 12.55 16.04 0.50
CA ALA A 131 13.94 15.60 0.60
C ALA A 131 14.46 15.67 2.06
N ALA A 132 14.13 16.73 2.81
CA ALA A 132 14.49 16.82 4.23
C ALA A 132 13.80 15.72 5.05
N VAL A 133 12.48 15.54 4.86
CA VAL A 133 11.69 14.49 5.53
C VAL A 133 12.21 13.10 5.20
N TYR A 134 12.56 12.84 3.94
CA TYR A 134 13.15 11.58 3.49
C TYR A 134 14.41 11.23 4.28
N ILE A 135 15.36 12.17 4.43
CA ILE A 135 16.59 11.92 5.17
C ILE A 135 16.32 11.69 6.66
N VAL A 136 15.44 12.49 7.27
CA VAL A 136 15.12 12.37 8.71
C VAL A 136 14.39 11.06 9.01
N ILE A 137 13.47 10.63 8.14
CA ILE A 137 12.73 9.36 8.30
C ILE A 137 13.66 8.14 8.17
N LEU A 138 14.76 8.24 7.43
CA LEU A 138 15.74 7.15 7.33
C LEU A 138 16.67 7.05 8.54
N SER A 139 16.72 8.07 9.41
CA SER A 139 17.50 8.02 10.65
C SER A 139 16.70 7.34 11.77
N PRO A 140 17.22 6.25 12.37
CA PRO A 140 16.57 5.58 13.49
C PRO A 140 16.36 6.49 14.71
N GLU A 141 17.26 7.45 14.95
CA GLU A 141 17.16 8.37 16.09
C GLU A 141 15.97 9.34 15.95
N TRP A 142 15.68 9.78 14.72
CA TRP A 142 14.71 10.84 14.46
C TRP A 142 13.37 10.35 13.90
N MET A 143 13.33 9.16 13.31
CA MET A 143 12.14 8.61 12.66
C MET A 143 10.90 8.65 13.56
N ASP A 144 10.99 8.07 14.76
CA ASP A 144 9.84 8.00 15.67
C ASP A 144 9.35 9.38 16.11
N ILE A 145 10.29 10.32 16.31
CA ILE A 145 9.96 11.69 16.71
C ILE A 145 9.21 12.39 15.57
N LEU A 146 9.75 12.34 14.36
CA LEU A 146 9.14 12.98 13.20
C LEU A 146 7.78 12.38 12.88
N ILE A 147 7.66 11.05 12.93
CA ILE A 147 6.39 10.35 12.67
C ILE A 147 5.32 10.78 13.68
N ARG A 148 5.64 10.80 14.98
CA ARG A 148 4.68 11.25 16.00
C ARG A 148 4.20 12.67 15.78
N ARG A 149 5.10 13.59 15.41
CA ARG A 149 4.75 15.00 15.16
C ARG A 149 3.87 15.15 13.91
N LEU A 150 4.14 14.39 12.86
CA LEU A 150 3.35 14.43 11.63
C LEU A 150 2.02 13.65 11.73
N GLU A 151 1.91 12.74 12.69
CA GLU A 151 0.68 12.02 13.02
C GLU A 151 -0.37 12.91 13.71
N GLU A 152 0.06 13.97 14.41
CA GLU A 152 -0.84 14.95 15.07
C GLU A 152 -1.92 15.49 14.13
N ASP A 153 -1.60 15.65 12.84
CA ASP A 153 -2.56 15.91 11.78
C ASP A 153 -2.39 14.91 10.61
N SER A 154 -2.73 13.65 10.90
CA SER A 154 -2.67 12.55 9.93
C SER A 154 -3.42 12.82 8.62
N THR A 155 -4.53 13.56 8.65
CA THR A 155 -5.32 13.87 7.45
C THR A 155 -4.60 14.87 6.57
N VAL A 156 -4.07 15.96 7.14
CA VAL A 156 -3.27 16.92 6.37
C VAL A 156 -1.98 16.29 5.87
N THR A 157 -1.30 15.48 6.68
CA THR A 157 -0.10 14.74 6.24
C THR A 157 -0.38 13.86 5.01
N ALA A 158 -1.45 13.06 5.04
CA ALA A 158 -1.83 12.24 3.89
C ALA A 158 -2.23 13.07 2.66
N ASN A 159 -2.93 14.19 2.86
CA ASN A 159 -3.31 15.10 1.77
C ASN A 159 -2.08 15.70 1.10
N LEU A 160 -1.10 16.17 1.86
CA LEU A 160 0.14 16.77 1.35
C LEU A 160 0.97 15.76 0.55
N ILE A 161 1.09 14.53 1.04
CA ILE A 161 1.74 13.43 0.31
C ILE A 161 1.07 13.19 -1.05
N VAL A 162 -0.25 13.04 -1.07
CA VAL A 162 -0.97 12.77 -2.32
C VAL A 162 -0.91 13.98 -3.25
N GLN A 163 -1.01 15.19 -2.71
CA GLN A 163 -0.90 16.42 -3.48
C GLN A 163 0.49 16.56 -4.13
N PHE A 164 1.56 16.22 -3.42
CA PHE A 164 2.91 16.20 -3.98
C PHE A 164 3.02 15.25 -5.16
N ILE A 165 2.52 14.01 -5.03
CA ILE A 165 2.53 13.04 -6.14
C ILE A 165 1.73 13.59 -7.34
N VAL A 166 0.57 14.20 -7.09
CA VAL A 166 -0.24 14.83 -8.14
C VAL A 166 0.54 15.94 -8.84
N ASP A 167 1.15 16.84 -8.07
CA ASP A 167 1.89 17.99 -8.60
C ASP A 167 3.11 17.53 -9.40
N GLU A 168 3.88 16.54 -8.92
CA GLU A 168 4.94 15.92 -9.70
C GLU A 168 4.43 15.37 -11.04
N PHE A 169 3.34 14.59 -11.03
CA PHE A 169 2.75 14.07 -12.27
C PHE A 169 2.32 15.17 -13.25
N THR A 170 1.87 16.32 -12.77
CA THR A 170 1.47 17.44 -13.65
C THR A 170 2.65 18.13 -14.33
N HIS A 171 3.84 18.12 -13.72
CA HIS A 171 5.03 18.80 -14.23
C HIS A 171 5.97 17.88 -15.04
N ILE A 172 5.72 16.57 -15.09
CA ILE A 172 6.49 15.62 -15.93
C ILE A 172 6.65 16.07 -17.40
N PRO A 173 5.65 16.64 -18.09
CA PRO A 173 5.83 17.07 -19.49
C PRO A 173 6.85 18.20 -19.68
N GLU A 174 7.09 18.98 -18.64
CA GLU A 174 7.98 20.14 -18.63
C GLU A 174 9.39 19.79 -18.12
N GLU A 175 9.49 18.73 -17.31
CA GLU A 175 10.74 18.29 -16.70
C GLU A 175 11.52 17.35 -17.62
N SER A 176 12.73 17.77 -17.98
CA SER A 176 13.65 16.98 -18.82
C SER A 176 14.61 16.12 -17.99
N ASP A 177 14.82 16.46 -16.72
CA ASP A 177 15.71 15.69 -15.85
C ASP A 177 14.99 14.48 -15.23
N THR A 178 15.22 13.32 -15.84
CA THR A 178 14.66 12.05 -15.36
C THR A 178 15.21 11.67 -13.97
N ARG A 179 16.44 12.08 -13.62
CA ARG A 179 17.02 11.82 -12.30
C ARG A 179 16.21 12.52 -11.22
N LEU A 180 15.87 13.80 -11.45
CA LEU A 180 15.09 14.59 -10.52
C LEU A 180 13.70 13.98 -10.28
N ILE A 181 13.03 13.52 -11.33
CA ILE A 181 11.71 12.87 -11.21
C ILE A 181 11.79 11.57 -10.40
N TYR A 182 12.78 10.72 -10.67
CA TYR A 182 12.94 9.47 -9.89
C TYR A 182 13.31 9.75 -8.44
N GLN A 183 14.16 10.75 -8.19
CA GLN A 183 14.47 11.21 -6.84
C GLN A 183 13.20 11.68 -6.12
N SER A 184 12.38 12.52 -6.75
CA SER A 184 11.11 12.97 -6.18
C SER A 184 10.17 11.82 -5.83
N PHE A 185 10.04 10.83 -6.72
CA PHE A 185 9.19 9.68 -6.42
C PHE A 185 9.76 8.78 -5.31
N LEU A 186 11.08 8.66 -5.19
CA LEU A 186 11.71 7.96 -4.07
C LEU A 186 11.50 8.70 -2.74
N THR A 187 11.67 10.02 -2.74
CA THR A 187 11.51 10.86 -1.53
C THR A 187 10.08 10.91 -1.02
N VAL A 188 9.06 10.62 -1.85
CA VAL A 188 7.67 10.47 -1.39
C VAL A 188 7.29 9.01 -1.10
N ALA A 189 7.76 8.04 -1.87
CA ALA A 189 7.44 6.62 -1.63
C ALA A 189 7.98 6.12 -0.28
N THR A 190 9.15 6.62 0.14
CA THR A 190 9.77 6.24 1.42
C THR A 190 8.95 6.71 2.62
N PRO A 191 8.59 8.01 2.77
CA PRO A 191 7.66 8.44 3.82
C PRO A 191 6.32 7.70 3.78
N VAL A 192 5.73 7.48 2.60
CA VAL A 192 4.47 6.70 2.49
C VAL A 192 4.60 5.32 3.11
N LEU A 193 5.70 4.62 2.82
CA LEU A 193 6.00 3.32 3.41
C LEU A 193 6.16 3.44 4.93
N GLN A 194 7.02 4.35 5.40
CA GLN A 194 7.38 4.45 6.82
C GLN A 194 6.19 4.87 7.68
N PHE A 195 5.40 5.87 7.26
CA PHE A 195 4.15 6.19 7.93
C PHE A 195 3.18 5.02 7.95
N SER A 196 3.12 4.24 6.87
CA SER A 196 2.22 3.08 6.79
C SER A 196 2.61 1.92 7.70
N LEU A 197 3.90 1.81 8.03
CA LEU A 197 4.43 0.79 8.95
C LEU A 197 4.32 1.24 10.41
N HIS A 198 4.54 2.52 10.69
CA HIS A 198 4.74 3.02 12.05
C HIS A 198 3.60 3.90 12.59
N SER A 199 2.67 4.36 11.74
CA SER A 199 1.54 5.22 12.14
C SER A 199 0.20 4.75 11.55
N PRO A 200 -0.59 3.95 12.29
CA PRO A 200 -1.91 3.51 11.85
C PRO A 200 -2.87 4.66 11.46
N PRO A 201 -2.89 5.82 12.15
CA PRO A 201 -3.73 6.95 11.75
C PRO A 201 -3.33 7.54 10.39
N VAL A 202 -2.03 7.78 10.16
CA VAL A 202 -1.55 8.30 8.87
C VAL A 202 -1.77 7.26 7.77
N HIS A 203 -1.55 5.98 8.05
CA HIS A 203 -1.84 4.91 7.11
C HIS A 203 -3.31 4.90 6.67
N THR A 204 -4.24 4.99 7.62
CA THR A 204 -5.68 5.06 7.34
C THR A 204 -6.01 6.30 6.51
N ALA A 205 -5.46 7.46 6.87
CA ALA A 205 -5.65 8.70 6.11
C ALA A 205 -5.09 8.62 4.67
N LEU A 206 -3.95 7.95 4.46
CA LEU A 206 -3.40 7.68 3.12
C LEU A 206 -4.37 6.84 2.28
N LEU A 207 -4.95 5.79 2.88
CA LEU A 207 -5.94 4.94 2.21
C LEU A 207 -7.21 5.73 1.84
N LYS A 208 -7.73 6.58 2.75
CA LYS A 208 -8.84 7.52 2.46
C LYS A 208 -8.52 8.42 1.25
N ASN A 209 -7.27 8.86 1.15
CA ASN A 209 -6.77 9.70 0.07
C ASN A 209 -6.31 8.93 -1.18
N LYS A 210 -6.72 7.67 -1.33
CA LYS A 210 -6.48 6.85 -2.53
C LYS A 210 -5.00 6.67 -2.83
N SER A 211 -4.14 6.63 -1.80
CA SER A 211 -2.70 6.38 -1.93
C SER A 211 -2.40 5.13 -2.76
N VAL A 212 -3.19 4.06 -2.63
CA VAL A 212 -3.08 2.82 -3.42
C VAL A 212 -3.06 3.10 -4.92
N ARG A 213 -3.95 3.96 -5.40
CA ARG A 213 -4.02 4.37 -6.81
C ARG A 213 -2.80 5.19 -7.21
N TRP A 214 -2.38 6.12 -6.35
CA TRP A 214 -1.26 7.02 -6.65
C TRP A 214 0.08 6.30 -6.64
N ILE A 215 0.35 5.44 -5.66
CA ILE A 215 1.55 4.61 -5.64
C ILE A 215 1.56 3.60 -6.79
N SER A 216 0.41 3.03 -7.17
CA SER A 216 0.33 2.19 -8.38
C SER A 216 0.68 2.97 -9.66
N ARG A 217 0.37 4.28 -9.71
CA ARG A 217 0.77 5.16 -10.83
C ARG A 217 2.24 5.49 -10.80
N VAL A 218 2.83 5.73 -9.62
CA VAL A 218 4.27 5.91 -9.43
C VAL A 218 5.00 4.66 -9.92
N LEU A 219 4.62 3.48 -9.42
CA LEU A 219 5.15 2.18 -9.87
C LEU A 219 5.06 2.04 -11.39
N ARG A 220 3.90 2.32 -12.00
CA ARG A 220 3.72 2.30 -13.46
C ARG A 220 4.67 3.26 -14.19
N PHE A 221 4.97 4.41 -13.61
CA PHE A 221 5.83 5.43 -14.23
C PHE A 221 7.30 5.05 -14.16
N VAL A 222 7.81 4.71 -12.97
CA VAL A 222 9.22 4.34 -12.77
C VAL A 222 9.59 3.04 -13.47
N THR A 223 8.60 2.21 -13.81
CA THR A 223 8.76 0.95 -14.56
C THR A 223 8.54 1.11 -16.06
N ARG A 224 8.51 2.33 -16.60
CA ARG A 224 8.46 2.53 -18.06
C ARG A 224 9.81 2.20 -18.69
N PRO A 225 9.84 1.73 -19.94
CA PRO A 225 11.09 1.65 -20.70
C PRO A 225 11.74 3.03 -20.76
N ALA A 226 12.97 3.14 -20.28
CA ALA A 226 13.79 4.35 -20.26
C ALA A 226 15.25 3.98 -20.52
N ARG A 227 16.06 4.97 -20.90
CA ARG A 227 17.52 4.81 -20.93
C ARG A 227 18.05 5.19 -19.56
N PHE A 228 18.54 4.20 -18.82
CA PHE A 228 19.09 4.44 -17.51
C PHE A 228 20.58 4.79 -17.59
N THR A 229 21.00 5.66 -16.68
CA THR A 229 22.35 5.73 -16.13
C THR A 229 22.42 4.87 -14.86
N ASP A 230 23.62 4.59 -14.36
CA ASP A 230 23.86 3.95 -13.05
C ASP A 230 23.05 4.61 -11.92
N VAL A 231 23.09 5.94 -11.82
CA VAL A 231 22.36 6.71 -10.80
C VAL A 231 20.84 6.56 -10.96
N THR A 232 20.32 6.74 -12.17
CA THR A 232 18.87 6.67 -12.40
C THR A 232 18.32 5.25 -12.26
N LEU A 233 19.11 4.22 -12.57
CA LEU A 233 18.75 2.82 -12.36
C LEU A 233 18.61 2.52 -10.87
N HIS A 234 19.59 2.93 -10.06
CA HIS A 234 19.54 2.78 -8.60
C HIS A 234 18.30 3.46 -8.01
N LEU A 235 18.06 4.73 -8.36
CA LEU A 235 16.88 5.49 -7.89
C LEU A 235 15.56 4.82 -8.28
N ALA A 236 15.46 4.32 -9.52
CA ALA A 236 14.28 3.62 -9.98
C ALA A 236 14.08 2.30 -9.23
N ALA A 237 15.14 1.50 -9.05
CA ALA A 237 15.09 0.23 -8.33
C ALA A 237 14.67 0.42 -6.86
N ASP A 238 15.25 1.39 -6.16
CA ASP A 238 14.86 1.65 -4.77
C ASP A 238 13.44 2.23 -4.66
N CYS A 239 13.05 3.13 -5.56
CA CYS A 239 11.68 3.64 -5.60
C CYS A 239 10.66 2.51 -5.82
N VAL A 240 10.94 1.59 -6.77
CA VAL A 240 10.13 0.38 -6.98
C VAL A 240 10.08 -0.46 -5.71
N SER A 241 11.22 -0.70 -5.06
CA SER A 241 11.29 -1.47 -3.82
C SER A 241 10.37 -0.89 -2.75
N LYS A 242 10.46 0.42 -2.47
CA LYS A 242 9.59 1.10 -1.50
C LYS A 242 8.11 1.03 -1.89
N CYS A 243 7.79 1.23 -3.17
CA CYS A 243 6.43 1.09 -3.68
C CYS A 243 5.88 -0.32 -3.44
N LEU A 244 6.63 -1.36 -3.81
CA LEU A 244 6.20 -2.75 -3.65
C LEU A 244 6.06 -3.13 -2.18
N PHE A 245 6.95 -2.66 -1.30
CA PHE A 245 6.81 -2.90 0.13
C PHE A 245 5.53 -2.23 0.69
N TYR A 246 5.25 -1.00 0.28
CA TYR A 246 3.99 -0.35 0.66
C TYR A 246 2.77 -1.13 0.16
N LEU A 247 2.78 -1.57 -1.10
CA LEU A 247 1.68 -2.36 -1.66
C LEU A 247 1.51 -3.72 -0.97
N ARG A 248 2.62 -4.36 -0.55
CA ARG A 248 2.59 -5.57 0.28
C ARG A 248 1.87 -5.29 1.61
N LYS A 249 2.19 -4.19 2.30
CA LYS A 249 1.49 -3.79 3.53
C LYS A 249 -0.01 -3.59 3.29
N VAL A 250 -0.38 -2.93 2.20
CA VAL A 250 -1.79 -2.70 1.81
C VAL A 250 -2.54 -4.01 1.54
N ILE A 251 -1.91 -5.00 0.91
CA ILE A 251 -2.51 -6.33 0.72
C ILE A 251 -2.83 -7.01 2.06
N GLN A 252 -1.99 -6.78 3.08
CA GLN A 252 -2.20 -7.32 4.42
C GLN A 252 -3.35 -6.63 5.18
N ASP A 253 -3.91 -5.54 4.66
CA ASP A 253 -5.06 -4.86 5.28
C ASP A 253 -6.40 -5.47 4.86
N GLY A 254 -6.42 -6.31 3.83
CA GLY A 254 -7.60 -7.09 3.46
C GLY A 254 -7.75 -7.37 1.97
N HIS A 255 -8.58 -8.37 1.65
CA HIS A 255 -8.85 -8.87 0.30
C HIS A 255 -9.36 -7.77 -0.65
N SER A 256 -10.11 -6.80 -0.13
CA SER A 256 -10.66 -5.70 -0.93
C SER A 256 -9.56 -4.83 -1.56
N TYR A 257 -8.39 -4.72 -0.91
CA TYR A 257 -7.23 -4.02 -1.48
C TYR A 257 -6.50 -4.85 -2.53
N VAL A 258 -6.42 -6.17 -2.35
CA VAL A 258 -5.95 -7.09 -3.40
C VAL A 258 -6.79 -6.91 -4.65
N TYR A 259 -8.12 -6.88 -4.49
CA TYR A 259 -9.04 -6.62 -5.59
C TYR A 259 -8.71 -5.27 -6.26
N GLN A 260 -8.57 -4.17 -5.51
CA GLN A 260 -8.23 -2.85 -6.07
C GLN A 260 -6.91 -2.85 -6.84
N LEU A 261 -5.85 -3.45 -6.28
CA LEU A 261 -4.51 -3.48 -6.87
C LEU A 261 -4.45 -4.26 -8.18
N LEU A 262 -5.12 -5.40 -8.25
CA LEU A 262 -5.33 -6.13 -9.51
C LEU A 262 -6.07 -5.27 -10.55
N GLY A 263 -6.83 -4.27 -10.11
CA GLY A 263 -7.46 -3.28 -10.97
C GLY A 263 -6.59 -2.16 -11.47
N HIS A 264 -5.46 -1.97 -10.82
CA HIS A 264 -4.42 -1.05 -11.26
C HIS A 264 -3.31 -1.79 -12.01
N ASP A 265 -3.62 -2.94 -12.60
CA ASP A 265 -2.70 -3.80 -13.37
C ASP A 265 -1.42 -4.18 -12.58
N LEU A 266 -1.50 -4.38 -11.25
CA LEU A 266 -0.34 -4.69 -10.41
C LEU A 266 0.50 -5.85 -10.98
N LEU A 267 -0.12 -6.97 -11.35
CA LEU A 267 0.60 -8.14 -11.92
C LEU A 267 1.38 -7.79 -13.19
N LEU A 268 0.85 -6.89 -14.03
CA LEU A 268 1.54 -6.45 -15.24
C LEU A 268 2.79 -5.63 -14.89
N TYR A 269 2.68 -4.72 -13.93
CA TYR A 269 3.80 -3.88 -13.54
C TYR A 269 4.87 -4.66 -12.79
N LEU A 270 4.50 -5.62 -11.93
CA LEU A 270 5.47 -6.54 -11.30
C LEU A 270 6.39 -7.19 -12.33
N LEU A 271 5.87 -7.62 -13.47
CA LEU A 271 6.69 -8.23 -14.52
C LEU A 271 7.46 -7.21 -15.36
N LYS A 272 6.85 -6.06 -15.65
CA LYS A 272 7.53 -4.98 -16.39
C LYS A 272 8.73 -4.40 -15.63
N VAL A 273 8.67 -4.38 -14.30
CA VAL A 273 9.80 -4.02 -13.43
C VAL A 273 11.03 -4.82 -13.83
N PHE A 274 10.96 -6.15 -13.78
CA PHE A 274 12.11 -6.99 -14.07
C PHE A 274 12.57 -6.88 -15.51
N ARG A 275 11.63 -6.84 -16.46
CA ARG A 275 11.98 -6.63 -17.87
C ARG A 275 12.81 -5.36 -18.09
N ASN A 276 12.51 -4.27 -17.38
CA ASN A 276 13.14 -2.98 -17.63
C ASN A 276 14.35 -2.69 -16.72
N LEU A 277 14.38 -3.24 -15.50
CA LEU A 277 15.53 -3.08 -14.61
C LEU A 277 16.69 -4.02 -15.00
N HIS A 278 16.39 -5.20 -15.56
CA HIS A 278 17.42 -6.17 -15.99
C HIS A 278 17.90 -5.96 -17.44
N THR A 279 17.39 -4.98 -18.19
CA THR A 279 17.89 -4.70 -19.56
C THR A 279 19.27 -4.04 -19.60
N HIS A 280 19.83 -3.67 -18.45
CA HIS A 280 21.08 -2.93 -18.32
C HIS A 280 22.06 -3.57 -17.33
N PRO A 281 22.49 -4.84 -17.55
CA PRO A 281 23.41 -5.52 -16.65
C PRO A 281 24.75 -4.78 -16.49
N GLU A 282 25.14 -3.98 -17.47
CA GLU A 282 26.35 -3.15 -17.46
C GLU A 282 26.34 -2.00 -16.43
N LEU A 283 25.15 -1.60 -15.94
CA LEU A 283 24.97 -0.50 -15.00
C LEU A 283 24.83 -0.98 -13.54
N VAL A 284 24.81 -2.29 -13.30
CA VAL A 284 24.52 -2.85 -11.98
C VAL A 284 25.79 -2.82 -11.11
N ASN A 285 25.83 -1.88 -10.16
CA ASN A 285 26.78 -1.87 -9.05
C ASN A 285 26.21 -2.61 -7.82
N GLU A 286 26.99 -2.76 -6.74
CA GLU A 286 26.54 -3.50 -5.54
C GLU A 286 25.31 -2.86 -4.87
N GLU A 287 25.21 -1.53 -4.81
CA GLU A 287 24.04 -0.83 -4.24
C GLU A 287 22.77 -1.08 -5.07
N THR A 288 22.88 -1.04 -6.40
CA THR A 288 21.77 -1.32 -7.31
C THR A 288 21.34 -2.78 -7.20
N LYS A 289 22.29 -3.69 -7.06
CA LYS A 289 22.03 -5.12 -6.88
C LYS A 289 21.26 -5.41 -5.59
N GLU A 290 21.59 -4.75 -4.49
CA GLU A 290 20.83 -4.85 -3.24
C GLU A 290 19.37 -4.37 -3.42
N ALA A 291 19.19 -3.21 -4.05
CA ALA A 291 17.85 -2.70 -4.35
C ALA A 291 17.04 -3.67 -5.24
N MET A 292 17.67 -4.26 -6.27
CA MET A 292 17.05 -5.26 -7.14
C MET A 292 16.67 -6.55 -6.39
N ASN A 293 17.51 -7.01 -5.46
CA ASN A 293 17.17 -8.17 -4.61
C ASN A 293 15.92 -7.90 -3.76
N HIS A 294 15.79 -6.69 -3.19
CA HIS A 294 14.58 -6.31 -2.47
C HIS A 294 13.33 -6.29 -3.37
N VAL A 295 13.48 -5.84 -4.62
CA VAL A 295 12.40 -5.87 -5.62
C VAL A 295 11.96 -7.32 -5.93
N GLU A 296 12.90 -8.25 -6.08
CA GLU A 296 12.62 -9.68 -6.23
C GLU A 296 11.85 -10.23 -5.04
N ASP A 297 12.35 -10.01 -3.82
CA ASP A 297 11.74 -10.52 -2.60
C ASP A 297 10.33 -9.95 -2.39
N HIS A 298 10.13 -8.64 -2.60
CA HIS A 298 8.82 -8.02 -2.50
C HIS A 298 7.85 -8.57 -3.56
N THR A 299 8.31 -8.79 -4.79
CA THR A 299 7.47 -9.37 -5.84
C THR A 299 7.04 -10.80 -5.49
N MET A 300 7.97 -11.65 -5.06
CA MET A 300 7.66 -13.02 -4.65
C MET A 300 6.62 -13.04 -3.53
N ASN A 301 6.82 -12.20 -2.51
CA ASN A 301 5.88 -12.06 -1.39
C ASN A 301 4.50 -11.59 -1.86
N ILE A 302 4.42 -10.61 -2.76
CA ILE A 302 3.16 -10.12 -3.31
C ILE A 302 2.44 -11.24 -4.09
N LEU A 303 3.14 -12.00 -4.94
CA LEU A 303 2.53 -13.10 -5.69
C LEU A 303 1.95 -14.16 -4.75
N GLN A 304 2.69 -14.55 -3.70
CA GLN A 304 2.23 -15.50 -2.69
C GLN A 304 1.02 -14.96 -1.91
N LEU A 305 1.05 -13.68 -1.52
CA LEU A 305 -0.08 -13.03 -0.84
C LEU A 305 -1.31 -12.89 -1.76
N ILE A 306 -1.15 -12.71 -3.07
CA ILE A 306 -2.31 -12.69 -3.98
C ILE A 306 -2.89 -14.09 -4.12
N ALA A 307 -2.03 -15.11 -4.29
CA ALA A 307 -2.45 -16.51 -4.38
C ALA A 307 -3.22 -16.97 -3.13
N SER A 308 -2.84 -16.46 -1.95
CA SER A 308 -3.55 -16.76 -0.70
C SER A 308 -5.00 -16.32 -0.65
N HIS A 309 -5.39 -15.41 -1.56
CA HIS A 309 -6.74 -14.88 -1.68
C HIS A 309 -7.50 -15.49 -2.87
N PHE A 310 -7.05 -16.61 -3.46
CA PHE A 310 -7.76 -17.26 -4.56
C PHE A 310 -9.05 -17.98 -4.14
N ALA A 311 -9.29 -18.17 -2.84
CA ALA A 311 -10.61 -18.54 -2.32
C ALA A 311 -11.68 -17.47 -2.64
N TYR A 312 -11.28 -16.21 -2.84
CA TYR A 312 -12.17 -15.17 -3.35
C TYR A 312 -12.24 -15.27 -4.89
N ALA A 313 -13.39 -15.72 -5.38
CA ALA A 313 -13.69 -15.84 -6.81
C ALA A 313 -13.36 -14.57 -7.61
N SER A 314 -13.66 -13.39 -7.06
CA SER A 314 -13.40 -12.09 -7.67
C SER A 314 -11.91 -11.83 -7.88
N ILE A 315 -11.06 -12.24 -6.93
CA ILE A 315 -9.60 -12.11 -6.99
C ILE A 315 -9.02 -13.13 -7.98
N LEU A 316 -9.46 -14.39 -7.90
CA LEU A 316 -9.02 -15.43 -8.81
C LEU A 316 -9.31 -15.07 -10.27
N LYS A 317 -10.57 -14.69 -10.58
CA LYS A 317 -10.98 -14.29 -11.95
C LYS A 317 -10.17 -13.12 -12.47
N ARG A 318 -9.94 -12.10 -11.62
CA ARG A 318 -9.19 -10.91 -12.02
C ARG A 318 -7.72 -11.22 -12.25
N SER A 319 -7.14 -12.12 -11.45
CA SER A 319 -5.79 -12.64 -11.62
C SER A 319 -5.65 -13.45 -12.90
N GLN A 320 -6.55 -14.41 -13.16
CA GLN A 320 -6.59 -15.19 -14.41
C GLN A 320 -6.66 -14.27 -15.63
N LYS A 321 -7.56 -13.28 -15.63
CA LYS A 321 -7.68 -12.31 -16.72
C LYS A 321 -6.39 -11.52 -16.93
N ALA A 322 -5.74 -11.08 -15.86
CA ALA A 322 -4.47 -10.37 -15.93
C ALA A 322 -3.34 -11.26 -16.45
N ILE A 323 -3.24 -12.51 -15.98
CA ILE A 323 -2.26 -13.50 -16.47
C ILE A 323 -2.46 -13.76 -17.96
N SER A 324 -3.69 -14.04 -18.41
CA SER A 324 -3.97 -14.29 -19.83
C SER A 324 -3.63 -13.07 -20.70
N LYS A 325 -3.80 -11.84 -20.19
CA LYS A 325 -3.38 -10.62 -20.88
C LYS A 325 -1.85 -10.53 -20.97
N ILE A 326 -1.15 -10.77 -19.87
CA ILE A 326 0.32 -10.78 -19.79
C ILE A 326 0.93 -11.76 -20.80
N GLN A 327 0.41 -12.99 -20.83
CA GLN A 327 0.86 -14.05 -21.74
C GLN A 327 0.57 -13.72 -23.20
N ARG A 328 -0.62 -13.19 -23.49
CA ARG A 328 -0.99 -12.74 -24.84
C ARG A 328 -0.07 -11.61 -25.32
N ASP A 329 0.20 -10.66 -24.44
CA ASP A 329 1.08 -9.50 -24.71
C ASP A 329 2.57 -9.88 -24.62
N ARG A 330 2.89 -11.17 -24.34
CA ARG A 330 4.24 -11.73 -24.26
C ARG A 330 5.14 -10.98 -23.28
N VAL A 331 4.56 -10.45 -22.21
CA VAL A 331 5.30 -9.68 -21.20
C VAL A 331 6.17 -10.60 -20.35
N ASP A 332 5.78 -11.84 -20.15
CA ASP A 332 6.46 -12.85 -19.33
C ASP A 332 7.55 -13.65 -20.07
N LEU A 333 7.79 -13.40 -21.36
CA LEU A 333 8.79 -14.15 -22.14
C LEU A 333 10.22 -14.04 -21.62
N PHE A 334 10.56 -12.94 -20.93
CA PHE A 334 11.89 -12.75 -20.36
C PHE A 334 12.14 -13.65 -19.14
N LEU A 335 11.10 -14.24 -18.55
CA LEU A 335 11.20 -15.20 -17.45
C LEU A 335 11.61 -16.62 -17.93
N GLY A 336 12.18 -16.73 -19.13
CA GLY A 336 12.65 -17.99 -19.69
C GLY A 336 13.85 -18.58 -18.93
N PRO A 337 14.16 -19.89 -19.14
CA PRO A 337 15.16 -20.64 -18.37
C PRO A 337 16.62 -20.20 -18.59
N THR A 338 16.87 -19.14 -19.36
CA THR A 338 18.20 -18.72 -19.83
C THR A 338 18.83 -17.60 -19.01
N ASP A 339 18.07 -16.94 -18.12
CA ASP A 339 18.61 -15.89 -17.24
C ASP A 339 18.79 -16.42 -15.80
N PRO A 340 20.04 -16.65 -15.34
CA PRO A 340 20.30 -17.15 -13.98
C PRO A 340 19.92 -16.16 -12.88
N GLY A 341 19.79 -14.85 -13.18
CA GLY A 341 19.47 -13.82 -12.19
C GLY A 341 18.02 -13.88 -11.68
N LEU A 342 17.07 -14.23 -12.54
CA LEU A 342 15.63 -14.16 -12.23
C LEU A 342 14.98 -15.48 -11.82
N LYS A 343 15.78 -16.53 -11.60
CA LYS A 343 15.29 -17.90 -11.37
C LYS A 343 14.19 -17.98 -10.30
N ARG A 344 14.37 -17.29 -9.17
CA ARG A 344 13.41 -17.30 -8.04
C ARG A 344 12.05 -16.69 -8.43
N VAL A 345 12.08 -15.58 -9.16
CA VAL A 345 10.87 -14.90 -9.67
C VAL A 345 10.19 -15.77 -10.72
N CYS A 346 10.94 -16.38 -11.63
CA CYS A 346 10.40 -17.30 -12.66
C CYS A 346 9.69 -18.51 -12.04
N GLU A 347 10.31 -19.15 -11.05
CA GLU A 347 9.71 -20.29 -10.33
C GLU A 347 8.45 -19.86 -9.58
N THR A 348 8.48 -18.70 -8.94
CA THR A 348 7.32 -18.17 -8.19
C THR A 348 6.18 -17.78 -9.12
N TRP A 349 6.46 -17.14 -10.26
CA TRP A 349 5.47 -16.82 -11.29
C TRP A 349 4.86 -18.09 -11.87
N THR A 350 5.68 -19.09 -12.20
CA THR A 350 5.19 -20.37 -12.74
C THR A 350 4.26 -21.06 -11.76
N LYS A 351 4.63 -21.12 -10.47
CA LYS A 351 3.77 -21.65 -9.40
C LYS A 351 2.49 -20.83 -9.28
N PHE A 352 2.57 -19.50 -9.29
CA PHE A 352 1.42 -18.61 -9.22
C PHE A 352 0.43 -18.84 -10.37
N VAL A 353 0.93 -18.97 -11.61
CA VAL A 353 0.11 -19.26 -12.79
C VAL A 353 -0.49 -20.66 -12.70
N ALA A 354 0.30 -21.67 -12.34
CA ALA A 354 -0.20 -23.03 -12.14
C ALA A 354 -1.31 -23.07 -11.10
N VAL A 355 -1.16 -22.33 -9.99
CA VAL A 355 -2.15 -22.20 -8.93
C VAL A 355 -3.41 -21.46 -9.42
N ALA A 356 -3.27 -20.40 -10.20
CA ALA A 356 -4.40 -19.64 -10.73
C ALA A 356 -5.23 -20.41 -11.78
N PHE A 357 -4.60 -21.33 -12.53
CA PHE A 357 -5.24 -22.12 -13.59
C PHE A 357 -5.39 -23.59 -13.25
N PHE A 358 -5.10 -23.99 -12.01
CA PHE A 358 -5.11 -25.38 -11.64
C PHE A 358 -6.48 -25.99 -11.98
N PRO A 359 -6.50 -27.11 -12.72
CA PRO A 359 -7.72 -27.83 -13.06
C PRO A 359 -8.21 -28.59 -11.84
N SER A 360 -8.43 -27.89 -10.75
CA SER A 360 -9.37 -28.35 -9.76
C SER A 360 -10.76 -28.22 -10.37
N ASP A 361 -11.72 -28.90 -9.78
CA ASP A 361 -13.11 -28.84 -10.17
C ASP A 361 -13.76 -27.46 -9.90
N ILE A 362 -13.05 -26.63 -9.12
CA ILE A 362 -13.38 -25.30 -8.60
C ILE A 362 -13.73 -24.24 -9.68
N PRO A 363 -13.02 -24.11 -10.81
CA PRO A 363 -13.24 -23.03 -11.76
C PRO A 363 -14.61 -23.09 -12.43
N ARG A 364 -15.17 -24.29 -12.66
CA ARG A 364 -16.44 -24.43 -13.41
C ARG A 364 -17.65 -23.92 -12.61
N SER A 365 -17.73 -24.12 -11.29
CA SER A 365 -18.83 -23.61 -10.44
C SER A 365 -18.62 -22.17 -9.97
N ILE A 366 -17.38 -21.70 -9.94
CA ILE A 366 -17.04 -20.30 -9.62
C ILE A 366 -17.32 -19.35 -10.80
N THR A 367 -17.54 -19.85 -12.02
CA THR A 367 -17.47 -19.05 -13.26
C THR A 367 -18.43 -17.88 -13.35
N ASP A 368 -19.67 -17.99 -12.88
CA ASP A 368 -20.66 -16.93 -13.05
C ASP A 368 -20.81 -16.06 -11.80
N PRO A 369 -20.79 -14.71 -11.94
CA PRO A 369 -21.15 -13.84 -10.83
C PRO A 369 -22.55 -14.18 -10.32
N PHE A 370 -22.79 -14.02 -9.02
CA PHE A 370 -24.13 -14.21 -8.47
C PHE A 370 -24.86 -12.87 -8.40
N CYS A 371 -26.16 -12.89 -8.69
CA CYS A 371 -27.01 -11.73 -8.43
C CYS A 371 -27.04 -11.49 -6.92
N GLY A 372 -26.82 -10.24 -6.49
CA GLY A 372 -26.85 -9.82 -5.10
C GLY A 372 -28.23 -9.93 -4.47
N HIS A 373 -29.29 -9.92 -5.30
CA HIS A 373 -30.63 -10.19 -4.84
C HIS A 373 -30.78 -11.67 -4.47
N GLY A 374 -30.92 -11.95 -3.17
CA GLY A 374 -30.92 -13.31 -2.63
C GLY A 374 -32.04 -14.22 -3.17
N GLN A 375 -33.16 -13.66 -3.61
CA GLN A 375 -34.32 -14.38 -4.16
C GLN A 375 -34.36 -14.37 -5.70
N CYS A 376 -33.26 -13.96 -6.36
CA CYS A 376 -33.21 -13.94 -7.81
C CYS A 376 -33.47 -15.35 -8.38
N PRO A 377 -34.40 -15.55 -9.33
CA PRO A 377 -34.73 -16.86 -9.91
C PRO A 377 -33.63 -17.46 -10.82
N ARG A 378 -32.41 -16.91 -10.78
CA ARG A 378 -31.19 -17.37 -11.47
C ARG A 378 -31.33 -17.66 -12.98
N THR A 379 -32.20 -16.95 -13.70
CA THR A 379 -32.49 -17.22 -15.12
C THR A 379 -31.55 -16.54 -16.13
N SER A 380 -30.55 -15.79 -15.71
CA SER A 380 -29.78 -14.91 -16.61
C SER A 380 -28.29 -15.23 -16.65
N ALA A 381 -27.87 -15.98 -17.66
CA ALA A 381 -26.49 -16.11 -18.12
C ALA A 381 -26.05 -14.85 -18.91
N GLY A 382 -26.13 -13.68 -18.27
CA GLY A 382 -25.95 -12.38 -18.90
C GLY A 382 -24.86 -11.50 -18.26
N LYS A 383 -24.60 -10.34 -18.86
CA LYS A 383 -23.69 -9.33 -18.28
C LYS A 383 -24.30 -8.76 -16.99
N PHE A 384 -23.59 -8.94 -15.88
CA PHE A 384 -23.96 -8.33 -14.60
C PHE A 384 -23.70 -6.82 -14.62
N MET A 385 -24.60 -6.07 -14.01
CA MET A 385 -24.43 -4.66 -13.70
C MET A 385 -23.93 -4.52 -12.27
N VAL A 386 -23.13 -3.50 -12.00
CA VAL A 386 -22.70 -3.17 -10.64
C VAL A 386 -23.59 -2.04 -10.12
N CYS A 387 -23.95 -2.08 -8.83
CA CYS A 387 -24.60 -0.95 -8.19
C CYS A 387 -23.75 0.32 -8.37
N SER A 388 -24.33 1.39 -8.90
CA SER A 388 -23.61 2.65 -9.13
C SER A 388 -23.19 3.35 -7.83
N GLY A 389 -23.91 3.11 -6.73
CA GLY A 389 -23.61 3.68 -5.42
C GLY A 389 -22.40 3.05 -4.75
N CYS A 390 -22.48 1.75 -4.43
CA CYS A 390 -21.41 1.05 -3.73
C CYS A 390 -20.34 0.46 -4.66
N GLN A 391 -20.62 0.30 -5.96
CA GLN A 391 -19.77 -0.39 -6.94
C GLN A 391 -19.21 -1.73 -6.42
N PHE A 392 -20.05 -2.47 -5.69
CA PHE A 392 -19.66 -3.68 -4.97
C PHE A 392 -20.64 -4.82 -5.26
N THR A 393 -21.94 -4.58 -5.08
CA THR A 393 -22.98 -5.58 -5.36
C THR A 393 -23.28 -5.68 -6.86
N LEU A 394 -23.39 -6.92 -7.36
CA LEU A 394 -23.68 -7.24 -8.75
C LEU A 394 -25.16 -7.62 -8.92
N TYR A 395 -25.78 -7.22 -10.02
CA TYR A 395 -27.15 -7.55 -10.36
C TYR A 395 -27.27 -8.01 -11.80
N CYS A 396 -28.06 -9.04 -12.05
CA CYS A 396 -28.32 -9.48 -13.41
C CYS A 396 -29.31 -8.58 -14.17
N SER A 397 -30.14 -7.81 -13.44
CA SER A 397 -31.15 -6.94 -14.02
C SER A 397 -31.40 -5.71 -13.14
N ARG A 398 -31.99 -4.66 -13.73
CA ARG A 398 -32.42 -3.47 -12.97
C ARG A 398 -33.58 -3.79 -12.02
N ILE A 399 -34.35 -4.84 -12.32
CA ILE A 399 -35.48 -5.30 -11.49
C ILE A 399 -34.93 -5.84 -10.17
N CYS A 400 -33.98 -6.80 -10.24
CA CYS A 400 -33.33 -7.35 -9.05
C CYS A 400 -32.64 -6.28 -8.21
N GLN A 401 -32.01 -5.28 -8.83
CA GLN A 401 -31.43 -4.15 -8.10
C GLN A 401 -32.49 -3.35 -7.34
N LYS A 402 -33.65 -3.07 -7.95
CA LYS A 402 -34.74 -2.32 -7.31
C LYS A 402 -35.35 -3.11 -6.16
N GLU A 403 -35.62 -4.39 -6.37
CA GLU A 403 -36.19 -5.28 -5.34
C GLU A 403 -35.23 -5.43 -4.16
N ASP A 404 -33.95 -5.69 -4.42
CA ASP A 404 -32.94 -5.78 -3.36
C ASP A 404 -32.72 -4.45 -2.62
N TRP A 405 -32.98 -3.32 -3.29
CA TRP A 405 -32.95 -2.00 -2.67
C TRP A 405 -34.16 -1.70 -1.80
N SER A 406 -35.36 -2.14 -2.20
CA SER A 406 -36.62 -1.83 -1.50
C SER A 406 -36.96 -2.82 -0.40
N SER A 407 -36.74 -4.11 -0.66
CA SER A 407 -37.17 -5.23 0.20
C SER A 407 -36.01 -6.11 0.67
N GLY A 408 -34.80 -5.88 0.18
CA GLY A 408 -33.59 -6.54 0.65
C GLY A 408 -32.74 -5.65 1.56
N ASP A 409 -31.55 -6.15 1.91
CA ASP A 409 -30.60 -5.48 2.80
C ASP A 409 -29.61 -4.56 2.04
N HIS A 410 -29.80 -4.36 0.73
CA HIS A 410 -28.79 -3.66 -0.04
C HIS A 410 -28.68 -2.18 0.32
N ARG A 411 -29.76 -1.51 0.72
CA ARG A 411 -29.71 -0.08 1.03
C ARG A 411 -28.80 0.23 2.23
N SER A 412 -28.90 -0.56 3.30
CA SER A 412 -28.02 -0.46 4.48
C SER A 412 -26.59 -0.85 4.11
N LEU A 413 -26.41 -1.99 3.46
CA LEU A 413 -25.10 -2.46 3.01
C LEU A 413 -24.41 -1.46 2.07
N CYS A 414 -25.14 -0.84 1.14
CA CYS A 414 -24.60 0.16 0.22
C CYS A 414 -24.10 1.39 0.98
N THR A 415 -24.82 1.80 2.03
CA THR A 415 -24.41 2.92 2.89
C THR A 415 -23.15 2.57 3.67
N GLU A 416 -23.10 1.37 4.26
CA GLU A 416 -21.94 0.85 4.98
C GLU A 416 -20.70 0.76 4.09
N ILE A 417 -20.82 0.14 2.90
CA ILE A 417 -19.71 0.02 1.94
C ILE A 417 -19.19 1.41 1.52
N ARG A 418 -20.08 2.38 1.31
CA ARG A 418 -19.67 3.75 0.98
C ARG A 418 -18.92 4.39 2.14
N GLN A 419 -19.38 4.19 3.37
CA GLN A 419 -18.71 4.70 4.56
C GLN A 419 -17.33 4.08 4.72
N LEU A 420 -17.21 2.75 4.62
CA LEU A 420 -15.93 2.03 4.69
C LEU A 420 -14.92 2.54 3.65
N ARG A 421 -15.36 2.81 2.41
CA ARG A 421 -14.50 3.41 1.38
C ARG A 421 -14.05 4.82 1.73
N ASN A 422 -14.97 5.65 2.22
CA ASN A 422 -14.65 7.01 2.65
C ASN A 422 -13.70 6.98 3.87
N ASP A 423 -13.79 5.94 4.68
CA ASP A 423 -12.94 5.72 5.84
C ASP A 423 -11.64 4.97 5.55
N GLY A 424 -11.39 4.57 4.29
CA GLY A 424 -10.17 3.83 3.96
C GLY A 424 -10.09 2.49 4.70
N GLY A 425 -11.24 1.90 5.03
CA GLY A 425 -11.35 0.60 5.67
C GLY A 425 -11.48 -0.53 4.62
N PRO A 426 -11.09 -1.77 4.98
CA PRO A 426 -11.34 -2.92 4.13
C PRO A 426 -12.83 -3.16 3.95
N LEU A 427 -13.22 -3.64 2.76
CA LEU A 427 -14.60 -4.03 2.48
C LEU A 427 -14.85 -5.46 3.00
N PRO A 428 -16.08 -5.77 3.44
CA PRO A 428 -16.49 -7.14 3.75
C PRO A 428 -16.44 -8.02 2.50
N MET A 429 -16.48 -9.34 2.70
CA MET A 429 -16.58 -10.31 1.61
C MET A 429 -17.86 -10.08 0.78
N SER A 430 -17.71 -10.07 -0.55
CA SER A 430 -18.85 -9.87 -1.45
C SER A 430 -19.81 -11.05 -1.41
N PHE A 431 -21.09 -10.80 -1.70
CA PHE A 431 -22.09 -11.87 -1.79
C PHE A 431 -21.69 -12.93 -2.84
N SER A 432 -21.12 -12.51 -3.96
CA SER A 432 -20.64 -13.41 -5.01
C SER A 432 -19.47 -14.28 -4.54
N ASP A 433 -18.49 -13.70 -3.83
CA ASP A 433 -17.35 -14.46 -3.28
C ASP A 433 -17.83 -15.44 -2.22
N ARG A 434 -18.72 -15.00 -1.33
CA ARG A 434 -19.35 -15.86 -0.33
C ARG A 434 -20.03 -17.05 -0.98
N ARG A 435 -20.94 -16.82 -1.95
CA ARG A 435 -21.63 -17.90 -2.67
C ARG A 435 -20.68 -18.86 -3.40
N ALA A 436 -19.59 -18.35 -3.96
CA ALA A 436 -18.57 -19.19 -4.59
C ALA A 436 -17.89 -20.13 -3.58
N VAL A 437 -17.57 -19.64 -2.39
CA VAL A 437 -17.03 -20.44 -1.28
C VAL A 437 -18.06 -21.47 -0.80
N GLU A 438 -19.31 -21.06 -0.55
CA GLU A 438 -20.40 -21.98 -0.12
C GLU A 438 -20.62 -23.12 -1.14
N SER A 439 -20.58 -22.78 -2.43
CA SER A 439 -20.68 -23.77 -3.52
C SER A 439 -19.47 -24.71 -3.55
N LEU A 440 -18.28 -24.21 -3.27
CA LEU A 440 -17.08 -25.04 -3.19
C LEU A 440 -17.15 -26.00 -1.99
N ASN A 441 -17.53 -25.49 -0.82
CA ASN A 441 -17.71 -26.27 0.40
C ASN A 441 -18.69 -27.43 0.20
N SER A 442 -19.80 -27.18 -0.48
CA SER A 442 -20.84 -28.19 -0.75
C SER A 442 -20.26 -29.40 -1.50
N ARG A 443 -19.30 -29.18 -2.41
CA ARG A 443 -18.64 -30.26 -3.16
C ARG A 443 -17.68 -31.08 -2.31
N TYR A 444 -16.98 -30.43 -1.38
CA TYR A 444 -16.17 -31.15 -0.39
C TYR A 444 -17.06 -32.02 0.49
N VAL A 445 -18.22 -31.50 0.92
CA VAL A 445 -19.22 -32.30 1.65
C VAL A 445 -19.67 -33.49 0.83
N GLU A 446 -20.06 -33.31 -0.44
CA GLU A 446 -20.45 -34.42 -1.33
C GLU A 446 -19.35 -35.48 -1.46
N TYR A 447 -18.09 -35.06 -1.62
CA TYR A 447 -16.94 -35.95 -1.72
C TYR A 447 -16.72 -36.77 -0.45
N TYR A 448 -16.79 -36.14 0.73
CA TYR A 448 -16.63 -36.85 2.01
C TYR A 448 -17.87 -37.65 2.43
N LYS A 449 -19.07 -37.27 1.97
CA LYS A 449 -20.34 -37.98 2.21
C LYS A 449 -20.34 -39.39 1.61
N GLN A 450 -19.63 -39.61 0.51
CA GLN A 450 -19.59 -40.91 -0.18
C GLN A 450 -18.80 -42.01 0.57
N GLY A 451 -18.51 -41.81 1.87
CA GLY A 451 -17.74 -42.76 2.67
C GLY A 451 -16.30 -42.88 2.17
N SER A 452 -15.72 -41.76 1.75
CA SER A 452 -14.36 -41.74 1.23
C SER A 452 -13.39 -42.30 2.27
N SER A 453 -12.35 -43.02 1.82
CA SER A 453 -11.32 -43.54 2.72
C SER A 453 -10.66 -42.44 3.56
N GLU A 454 -10.75 -41.19 3.12
CA GLU A 454 -10.21 -40.02 3.79
C GLU A 454 -11.11 -39.51 4.92
N TRP A 455 -12.44 -39.61 4.80
CA TRP A 455 -13.34 -39.31 5.92
C TRP A 455 -13.05 -40.22 7.11
N ASN A 456 -12.94 -41.53 6.87
CA ASN A 456 -12.64 -42.50 7.93
C ASN A 456 -11.27 -42.21 8.57
N LYS A 457 -10.24 -41.89 7.76
CA LYS A 457 -8.92 -41.48 8.28
C LYS A 457 -8.97 -40.19 9.11
N LEU A 458 -9.86 -39.26 8.81
CA LEU A 458 -10.04 -38.03 9.59
C LEU A 458 -10.77 -38.34 10.90
N LEU A 459 -11.82 -39.18 10.85
CA LEU A 459 -12.58 -39.61 12.01
C LEU A 459 -11.71 -40.41 12.99
N ASP A 460 -10.93 -41.37 12.50
CA ASP A 460 -10.01 -42.16 13.34
C ASP A 460 -9.00 -41.25 14.06
N ARG A 461 -8.42 -40.28 13.32
CA ARG A 461 -7.51 -39.28 13.91
C ARG A 461 -8.19 -38.44 14.97
N TYR A 462 -9.44 -38.03 14.75
CA TYR A 462 -10.22 -37.29 15.73
C TYR A 462 -10.47 -38.12 16.99
N ILE A 463 -10.89 -39.38 16.84
CA ILE A 463 -11.20 -40.29 17.95
C ILE A 463 -9.96 -40.56 18.80
N VAL A 464 -8.81 -40.79 18.16
CA VAL A 464 -7.53 -40.99 18.86
C VAL A 464 -7.16 -39.75 19.69
N ALA A 465 -7.43 -38.55 19.18
CA ALA A 465 -7.04 -37.30 19.84
C ALA A 465 -8.06 -36.82 20.90
N ASN A 466 -9.35 -37.09 20.73
CA ASN A 466 -10.43 -36.48 21.52
C ASN A 466 -11.40 -37.49 22.16
N GLY A 467 -11.30 -38.78 21.85
CA GLY A 467 -12.28 -39.80 22.21
C GLY A 467 -13.47 -39.86 21.24
N ASP A 468 -14.45 -40.71 21.57
CA ASP A 468 -15.64 -40.90 20.74
C ASP A 468 -16.45 -39.59 20.59
N PRO A 469 -17.05 -39.31 19.41
CA PRO A 469 -17.85 -38.11 19.20
C PRO A 469 -19.06 -38.05 20.15
N ASP A 470 -19.25 -36.90 20.79
CA ASP A 470 -20.43 -36.65 21.63
C ASP A 470 -21.69 -36.54 20.74
N PRO A 471 -22.74 -37.36 20.95
CA PRO A 471 -23.99 -37.29 20.19
C PRO A 471 -24.71 -35.94 20.30
N LEU A 472 -24.45 -35.14 21.34
CA LEU A 472 -25.01 -33.80 21.52
C LEU A 472 -24.34 -32.75 20.64
N TRP A 473 -23.13 -33.01 20.17
CA TRP A 473 -22.32 -32.09 19.40
C TRP A 473 -21.88 -32.74 18.08
N PRO A 474 -22.65 -32.56 16.99
CA PRO A 474 -22.29 -33.12 15.70
C PRO A 474 -20.89 -32.70 15.28
N LEU A 475 -20.22 -33.61 14.56
CA LEU A 475 -18.94 -33.34 13.93
C LEU A 475 -19.08 -32.28 12.83
N VAL A 476 -18.05 -31.46 12.71
CA VAL A 476 -17.96 -30.36 11.76
C VAL A 476 -16.79 -30.59 10.83
N LEU A 477 -17.03 -30.48 9.53
CA LEU A 477 -16.00 -30.47 8.51
C LEU A 477 -15.31 -29.10 8.51
N ILE A 478 -14.03 -29.07 8.87
CA ILE A 478 -13.21 -27.85 8.86
C ILE A 478 -12.55 -27.71 7.50
N LEU A 479 -12.77 -26.58 6.82
CA LEU A 479 -12.14 -26.24 5.54
C LEU A 479 -11.28 -24.98 5.70
N HIS A 480 -9.97 -25.17 5.82
CA HIS A 480 -9.04 -24.08 6.03
C HIS A 480 -8.33 -23.71 4.71
N TYR A 481 -8.77 -22.63 4.09
CA TYR A 481 -8.17 -22.10 2.86
C TYR A 481 -6.88 -21.35 3.19
N ARG A 482 -5.74 -22.03 3.03
CA ARG A 482 -4.39 -21.48 3.29
C ARG A 482 -3.74 -20.88 2.07
N ALA A 483 -2.68 -20.13 2.33
CA ALA A 483 -2.09 -19.19 1.40
C ALA A 483 -1.50 -19.75 0.09
N LEU A 484 -1.25 -21.07 0.03
CA LEU A 484 -0.50 -21.68 -1.07
C LEU A 484 -1.21 -22.89 -1.69
N LEU A 485 -2.38 -23.27 -1.18
CA LEU A 485 -3.12 -24.42 -1.64
C LEU A 485 -4.48 -23.98 -2.19
N ILE A 486 -4.80 -24.50 -3.38
CA ILE A 486 -6.11 -24.30 -4.03
C ILE A 486 -7.18 -25.09 -3.31
N GLU A 487 -6.77 -26.22 -2.74
CA GLU A 487 -7.60 -27.06 -1.88
C GLU A 487 -7.42 -26.61 -0.43
N PRO A 488 -8.51 -26.52 0.35
CA PRO A 488 -8.41 -26.24 1.77
C PRO A 488 -7.72 -27.41 2.47
N GLU A 489 -6.99 -27.10 3.54
CA GLU A 489 -6.67 -28.13 4.51
C GLU A 489 -7.97 -28.61 5.16
N VAL A 490 -8.23 -29.91 5.10
CA VAL A 490 -9.46 -30.52 5.59
C VAL A 490 -9.23 -31.14 6.98
N GLY A 491 -10.12 -30.83 7.92
CA GLY A 491 -10.15 -31.39 9.26
C GLY A 491 -11.55 -31.75 9.72
N ILE A 492 -11.64 -32.40 10.89
CA ILE A 492 -12.91 -32.65 11.59
C ILE A 492 -12.75 -32.15 13.03
N GLU A 493 -13.78 -31.51 13.57
CA GLU A 493 -13.82 -31.05 14.96
C GLU A 493 -15.25 -31.13 15.53
N SER A 494 -15.39 -31.12 16.85
CA SER A 494 -16.70 -31.00 17.50
C SER A 494 -17.30 -29.60 17.30
N SER A 495 -18.60 -29.54 16.98
CA SER A 495 -19.35 -28.28 16.89
C SER A 495 -19.29 -27.45 18.16
N GLN A 496 -19.11 -28.08 19.34
CA GLN A 496 -18.94 -27.41 20.62
C GLN A 496 -17.78 -26.40 20.62
N ARG A 497 -16.71 -26.69 19.87
CA ARG A 497 -15.49 -25.86 19.87
C ARG A 497 -15.52 -24.71 18.87
N CYS A 498 -16.34 -24.81 17.82
CA CYS A 498 -16.25 -23.93 16.65
C CYS A 498 -17.56 -23.22 16.29
N ILE A 499 -18.72 -23.71 16.72
CA ILE A 499 -20.03 -23.17 16.35
C ILE A 499 -20.75 -22.67 17.61
N LYS A 500 -21.19 -21.41 17.56
CA LYS A 500 -21.95 -20.76 18.65
C LYS A 500 -23.45 -20.70 18.39
N ASP A 501 -23.88 -20.99 17.16
CA ASP A 501 -25.28 -20.90 16.75
C ASP A 501 -26.02 -22.21 17.13
N PRO A 502 -26.91 -22.19 18.13
CA PRO A 502 -27.60 -23.39 18.57
C PRO A 502 -28.63 -23.90 17.54
N GLU A 503 -29.15 -23.03 16.66
CA GLU A 503 -30.16 -23.43 15.67
C GLU A 503 -29.53 -24.30 14.57
N ILE A 504 -28.35 -23.92 14.08
CA ILE A 504 -27.60 -24.68 13.09
C ILE A 504 -27.19 -26.05 13.67
N ILE A 505 -26.78 -26.10 14.94
CA ILE A 505 -26.41 -27.34 15.64
C ILE A 505 -27.62 -28.25 15.80
N ALA A 506 -28.78 -27.71 16.20
CA ALA A 506 -30.01 -28.49 16.32
C ALA A 506 -30.42 -29.13 14.98
N LYS A 507 -30.42 -28.35 13.89
CA LYS A 507 -30.72 -28.88 12.54
C LYS A 507 -29.75 -29.97 12.10
N ALA A 508 -28.46 -29.81 12.37
CA ALA A 508 -27.48 -30.86 12.08
C ALA A 508 -27.73 -32.15 12.89
N ARG A 509 -28.09 -32.03 14.17
CA ARG A 509 -28.45 -33.19 15.02
C ARG A 509 -29.67 -33.93 14.51
N GLU A 510 -30.64 -33.20 13.96
CA GLU A 510 -31.84 -33.76 13.33
C GLU A 510 -31.54 -34.40 11.96
N GLY A 511 -30.30 -34.35 11.49
CA GLY A 511 -29.89 -34.93 10.21
C GLY A 511 -30.30 -34.10 9.01
N ALA A 512 -30.54 -32.80 9.18
CA ALA A 512 -30.90 -31.90 8.07
C ALA A 512 -29.72 -31.61 7.13
N GLY A 513 -28.48 -31.79 7.59
CA GLY A 513 -27.28 -31.43 6.84
C GLY A 513 -25.97 -31.81 7.52
N ILE A 514 -24.85 -31.57 6.85
CA ILE A 514 -23.50 -31.67 7.41
C ILE A 514 -23.01 -30.27 7.78
N LEU A 515 -22.45 -30.12 8.99
CA LEU A 515 -21.86 -28.86 9.44
C LEU A 515 -20.51 -28.64 8.76
N VAL A 516 -20.35 -27.45 8.19
CA VAL A 516 -19.09 -26.99 7.62
C VAL A 516 -18.65 -25.72 8.33
N TYR A 517 -17.37 -25.68 8.71
CA TYR A 517 -16.74 -24.48 9.23
C TYR A 517 -15.53 -24.13 8.38
N TRP A 518 -15.61 -22.99 7.70
CA TRP A 518 -14.56 -22.59 6.78
C TRP A 518 -13.83 -21.34 7.26
N ILE A 519 -12.53 -21.30 6.94
CA ILE A 519 -11.60 -20.26 7.36
C ILE A 519 -10.87 -19.76 6.11
N ILE A 520 -10.98 -18.47 5.81
CA ILE A 520 -10.33 -17.82 4.68
C ILE A 520 -9.47 -16.66 5.19
N VAL A 521 -8.29 -16.48 4.59
CA VAL A 521 -7.39 -15.36 4.86
C VAL A 521 -8.05 -14.04 4.45
N ASP A 522 -7.99 -13.02 5.29
CA ASP A 522 -8.39 -11.65 4.95
C ASP A 522 -7.41 -10.65 5.56
N GLY A 523 -6.34 -10.39 4.80
CA GLY A 523 -5.22 -9.59 5.30
C GLY A 523 -4.50 -10.28 6.47
N GLN A 524 -4.34 -9.57 7.59
CA GLN A 524 -3.81 -10.11 8.85
C GLN A 524 -4.85 -10.89 9.67
N SER A 525 -6.10 -10.92 9.23
CA SER A 525 -7.21 -11.56 9.91
C SER A 525 -7.74 -12.78 9.15
N PHE A 526 -8.78 -13.42 9.70
CA PHE A 526 -9.47 -14.53 9.05
C PHE A 526 -10.97 -14.28 9.03
N VAL A 527 -11.60 -14.56 7.89
CA VAL A 527 -13.05 -14.72 7.81
C VAL A 527 -13.36 -16.15 8.22
N LYS A 528 -14.20 -16.31 9.25
CA LYS A 528 -14.63 -17.60 9.79
C LYS A 528 -16.13 -17.69 9.73
N LYS A 529 -16.67 -18.77 9.17
CA LYS A 529 -18.12 -18.96 9.09
C LYS A 529 -18.49 -20.42 9.26
N ALA A 530 -19.59 -20.64 9.97
CA ALA A 530 -20.26 -21.93 10.06
C ALA A 530 -21.48 -21.92 9.14
N GLU A 531 -21.72 -23.05 8.46
CA GLU A 531 -22.92 -23.26 7.67
C GLU A 531 -23.35 -24.72 7.72
N LEU A 532 -24.65 -24.92 7.50
CA LEU A 532 -25.23 -26.24 7.29
C LEU A 532 -25.34 -26.45 5.78
N VAL A 533 -24.68 -27.48 5.27
CA VAL A 533 -24.86 -27.92 3.89
C VAL A 533 -25.93 -29.00 3.89
N ASP A 534 -27.07 -28.69 3.27
CA ASP A 534 -28.21 -29.59 3.19
C ASP A 534 -27.84 -30.91 2.49
N LEU A 535 -28.49 -32.00 2.92
CA LEU A 535 -28.21 -33.37 2.47
C LEU A 535 -28.90 -33.77 1.16
#